data_AF-A0A6N7AU09-F1
#
_entry.id   AF-A0A6N7AU09-F1
#
_cell.length_a   1.000
_cell.length_b   1.000
_cell.length_c   1.000
_cell.angle_alpha   90.00
_cell.angle_beta   90.00
_cell.angle_gamma   90.00
#
_symmetry.space_group_name_H-M   'P 1'
#
loop_
_entity.id
_entity.type
_entity.pdbx_description
1 polymer ?
#
loop_
_entity_poly.entity_id
_entity_poly.type
_entity_poly.pdbx_seq_one_letter_code
_entity_poly.pdbx_strand_id
1 'polypeptide(L)'
;MLHKLGVRAIGLTWNERNQIAEGVGECRSGGGLTDFGVSAIKEMNRLGIIVDVSHLSEPGFWDVIKVTDKPIIASHSNAKAICNHVRNLSDDQIKALAKNGGVMGLNMCHEFLSSDRPVVIEHVMDHIEHVFSLVGSKHIGIGADLDGITTPPVGFEDVSKLPALTEAMLRRGLTADQVRDVLGQNYLRVIKNVMG
;
A
#
# COMPACT_ATOMS: atom_id res chain seq x y z
N MET A 1 -11.72 20.97 6.70
CA MET A 1 -11.22 21.93 5.69
C MET A 1 -10.61 21.21 4.49
N LEU A 2 -9.57 20.39 4.68
CA LEU A 2 -8.85 19.69 3.59
C LEU A 2 -9.74 18.89 2.63
N HIS A 3 -10.76 18.20 3.14
CA HIS A 3 -11.74 17.49 2.29
C HIS A 3 -12.42 18.43 1.27
N LYS A 4 -12.81 19.65 1.69
CA LYS A 4 -13.43 20.65 0.81
C LYS A 4 -12.45 21.17 -0.24
N LEU A 5 -11.14 21.11 0.04
CA LEU A 5 -10.06 21.50 -0.88
C LEU A 5 -9.63 20.35 -1.82
N GLY A 6 -10.25 19.18 -1.72
CA GLY A 6 -10.02 18.06 -2.66
C GLY A 6 -9.21 16.89 -2.10
N VAL A 7 -8.77 16.92 -0.84
CA VAL A 7 -8.10 15.76 -0.23
C VAL A 7 -9.07 14.57 -0.14
N ARG A 8 -8.61 13.40 -0.59
CA ARG A 8 -9.41 12.16 -0.70
C ARG A 8 -8.76 10.91 -0.10
N ALA A 9 -7.48 10.98 0.22
CA ALA A 9 -6.76 9.96 0.97
C ALA A 9 -5.82 10.66 1.96
N ILE A 10 -5.63 10.07 3.15
CA ILE A 10 -4.69 10.58 4.16
C ILE A 10 -3.92 9.40 4.74
N GLY A 11 -2.58 9.48 4.67
CA GLY A 11 -1.66 8.64 5.45
C GLY A 11 -1.66 9.09 6.91
N LEU A 12 -1.79 8.13 7.83
CA LEU A 12 -1.89 8.45 9.27
C LEU A 12 -0.55 8.91 9.85
N THR A 13 0.56 8.43 9.30
CA THR A 13 1.92 8.78 9.68
C THR A 13 2.81 8.86 8.43
N TRP A 14 3.97 9.50 8.59
CA TRP A 14 5.16 9.11 7.82
C TRP A 14 5.97 8.14 8.70
N ASN A 15 7.29 8.26 8.79
CA ASN A 15 8.10 7.32 9.57
C ASN A 15 8.02 7.55 11.08
N GLU A 16 7.84 8.78 11.54
CA GLU A 16 7.84 9.12 12.96
C GLU A 16 6.45 9.06 13.58
N ARG A 17 6.43 9.01 14.92
CA ARG A 17 5.20 9.16 15.70
C ARG A 17 4.64 10.58 15.58
N ASN A 18 3.33 10.67 15.55
CA ASN A 18 2.62 11.94 15.66
C ASN A 18 1.42 11.83 16.62
N GLN A 19 0.53 12.83 16.62
CA GLN A 19 -0.65 12.84 17.50
C GLN A 19 -1.70 11.78 17.15
N ILE A 20 -1.67 11.23 15.94
CA ILE A 20 -2.61 10.24 15.42
C ILE A 20 -2.15 8.82 15.78
N ALA A 21 -0.88 8.50 15.50
CA ALA A 21 -0.37 7.14 15.64
C ALA A 21 1.16 7.07 15.70
N GLU A 22 1.68 5.88 15.98
CA GLU A 22 3.10 5.55 15.85
C GLU A 22 3.46 5.16 14.41
N GLY A 23 4.48 5.82 13.87
CA GLY A 23 5.06 5.48 12.58
C GLY A 23 6.06 4.32 12.69
N VAL A 24 6.32 3.67 11.57
CA VAL A 24 7.19 2.49 11.45
C VAL A 24 8.65 2.74 11.85
N GLY A 25 9.11 3.99 11.79
CA GLY A 25 10.44 4.41 12.25
C GLY A 25 10.58 4.48 13.77
N GLU A 26 9.46 4.49 14.51
CA GLU A 26 9.44 4.62 15.99
C GLU A 26 8.82 3.41 16.71
N CYS A 27 8.80 2.23 16.09
CA CYS A 27 8.14 1.02 16.60
C CYS A 27 8.63 0.51 17.98
N ARG A 28 9.69 1.06 18.56
CA ARG A 28 10.27 0.56 19.82
C ARG A 28 9.27 0.63 20.99
N SER A 29 8.31 1.54 20.95
CA SER A 29 7.30 1.66 21.99
C SER A 29 6.19 0.60 21.88
N GLY A 30 6.02 -0.01 20.69
CA GLY A 30 4.94 -0.95 20.40
C GLY A 30 3.57 -0.28 20.32
N GLY A 31 3.55 1.04 20.10
CA GLY A 31 2.33 1.86 20.06
C GLY A 31 1.56 1.70 18.75
N GLY A 32 0.24 1.86 18.84
CA GLY A 32 -0.68 1.87 17.70
C GLY A 32 -1.33 3.24 17.51
N LEU A 33 -2.66 3.26 17.39
CA LEU A 33 -3.43 4.50 17.32
C LEU A 33 -3.57 5.17 18.70
N THR A 34 -3.63 6.50 18.72
CA THR A 34 -4.10 7.25 19.89
C THR A 34 -5.64 7.33 19.88
N ASP A 35 -6.26 7.76 20.99
CA ASP A 35 -7.70 8.06 21.03
C ASP A 35 -8.10 9.13 20.00
N PHE A 36 -7.20 10.09 19.77
CA PHE A 36 -7.37 11.08 18.70
C PHE A 36 -7.30 10.42 17.33
N GLY A 37 -6.37 9.50 17.09
CA GLY A 37 -6.27 8.76 15.83
C GLY A 37 -7.50 7.90 15.53
N VAL A 38 -8.07 7.24 16.54
CA VAL A 38 -9.35 6.53 16.42
C VAL A 38 -10.47 7.49 16.00
N SER A 39 -10.53 8.68 16.60
CA SER A 39 -11.52 9.70 16.24
C SER A 39 -11.30 10.26 14.83
N ALA A 40 -10.04 10.43 14.41
CA ALA A 40 -9.67 10.87 13.07
C ALA A 40 -10.11 9.87 12.00
N ILE A 41 -9.89 8.57 12.21
CA ILE A 41 -10.34 7.51 11.28
C ILE A 41 -11.86 7.52 11.12
N LYS A 42 -12.60 7.61 12.24
CA LYS A 42 -14.07 7.69 12.18
C LYS A 42 -14.54 8.90 11.36
N GLU A 43 -13.88 10.03 11.51
CA GLU A 43 -14.19 11.24 10.74
C GLU A 43 -13.80 11.11 9.27
N MET A 44 -12.66 10.47 8.96
CA MET A 44 -12.26 10.14 7.59
C MET A 44 -13.31 9.25 6.92
N ASN A 45 -13.77 8.21 7.61
CA ASN A 45 -14.80 7.33 7.09
C ASN A 45 -16.13 8.07 6.87
N ARG A 46 -16.55 8.92 7.81
CA ARG A 46 -17.75 9.76 7.67
C ARG A 46 -17.66 10.70 6.46
N LEU A 47 -16.48 11.29 6.22
CA LEU A 47 -16.25 12.22 5.10
C LEU A 47 -16.03 11.52 3.76
N GLY A 48 -15.73 10.23 3.74
CA GLY A 48 -15.32 9.52 2.52
C GLY A 48 -13.86 9.81 2.15
N ILE A 49 -12.97 9.95 3.13
CA ILE A 49 -11.53 10.01 2.94
C ILE A 49 -10.96 8.61 3.14
N ILE A 50 -10.17 8.14 2.18
CA ILE A 50 -9.49 6.84 2.26
C ILE A 50 -8.41 6.91 3.34
N VAL A 51 -8.43 5.92 4.24
CA VAL A 51 -7.35 5.70 5.21
C VAL A 51 -6.20 4.99 4.53
N ASP A 52 -5.01 5.60 4.59
CA ASP A 52 -3.77 5.00 4.09
C ASP A 52 -2.86 4.60 5.26
N VAL A 53 -2.42 3.34 5.24
CA VAL A 53 -1.60 2.73 6.29
C VAL A 53 -0.12 2.56 5.89
N SER A 54 0.28 3.05 4.71
CA SER A 54 1.70 3.19 4.41
C SER A 54 2.42 4.00 5.52
N HIS A 55 3.59 3.53 5.93
CA HIS A 55 4.41 4.03 7.04
C HIS A 55 3.89 3.79 8.46
N LEU A 56 2.69 3.25 8.65
CA LEU A 56 2.14 3.00 9.98
C LEU A 56 2.89 1.84 10.67
N SER A 57 3.01 1.89 12.00
CA SER A 57 3.49 0.75 12.77
C SER A 57 2.56 -0.46 12.61
N GLU A 58 3.09 -1.68 12.81
CA GLU A 58 2.28 -2.89 12.76
C GLU A 58 1.13 -2.90 13.78
N PRO A 59 1.33 -2.54 15.07
CA PRO A 59 0.21 -2.36 16.00
C PRO A 59 -0.83 -1.36 15.51
N GLY A 60 -0.39 -0.22 14.93
CA GLY A 60 -1.27 0.78 14.36
C GLY A 60 -2.10 0.25 13.20
N PHE A 61 -1.49 -0.55 12.30
CA PHE A 61 -2.22 -1.24 11.22
C PHE A 61 -3.37 -2.09 11.77
N TRP A 62 -3.09 -2.90 12.80
CA TRP A 62 -4.11 -3.77 13.38
C TRP A 62 -5.22 -2.99 14.10
N ASP A 63 -4.91 -1.85 14.70
CA ASP A 63 -5.91 -0.96 15.27
C ASP A 63 -6.78 -0.29 14.20
N VAL A 64 -6.20 0.12 13.06
CA VAL A 64 -6.96 0.60 11.90
C VAL A 64 -7.95 -0.45 11.43
N ILE A 65 -7.52 -1.70 11.26
CA ILE A 65 -8.39 -2.81 10.83
C ILE A 65 -9.58 -3.03 11.79
N LYS A 66 -9.40 -2.81 13.10
CA LYS A 66 -10.49 -2.94 14.10
C LYS A 66 -11.47 -1.76 14.05
N VAL A 67 -10.98 -0.56 13.74
CA VAL A 67 -11.74 0.70 13.91
C VAL A 67 -12.43 1.13 12.62
N THR A 68 -11.82 0.86 11.47
CA THR A 68 -12.37 1.30 10.18
C THR A 68 -13.58 0.47 9.77
N ASP A 69 -14.61 1.14 9.23
CA ASP A 69 -15.80 0.54 8.60
C ASP A 69 -15.77 0.63 7.07
N LYS A 70 -14.69 1.20 6.50
CA LYS A 70 -14.49 1.36 5.06
C LYS A 70 -13.20 0.69 4.58
N PRO A 71 -13.11 0.35 3.28
CA PRO A 71 -11.87 -0.15 2.70
C PRO A 71 -10.70 0.81 2.87
N ILE A 72 -9.54 0.29 3.29
CA ILE A 72 -8.28 1.05 3.44
C ILE A 72 -7.33 0.77 2.28
N ILE A 73 -6.26 1.55 2.17
CA ILE A 73 -5.14 1.25 1.28
C ILE A 73 -3.82 1.20 2.04
N ALA A 74 -2.87 0.44 1.52
CA ALA A 74 -1.46 0.71 1.73
C ALA A 74 -0.93 1.25 0.40
N SER A 75 -0.90 2.57 0.26
CA SER A 75 -0.65 3.26 -1.03
C SER A 75 0.68 2.90 -1.69
N HIS A 76 1.74 2.61 -0.92
CA HIS A 76 3.09 2.28 -1.39
C HIS A 76 3.80 1.39 -0.37
N SER A 77 3.59 0.07 -0.45
CA SER A 77 4.21 -0.95 0.40
C SER A 77 4.41 -2.26 -0.36
N ASN A 78 5.36 -3.09 0.07
CA ASN A 78 5.64 -4.39 -0.54
C ASN A 78 5.46 -5.55 0.46
N ALA A 79 5.74 -6.78 0.01
CA ALA A 79 5.60 -7.99 0.82
C ALA A 79 6.87 -8.34 1.61
N LYS A 80 6.74 -8.49 2.93
CA LYS A 80 7.88 -8.74 3.84
C LYS A 80 8.50 -10.12 3.65
N ALA A 81 7.73 -11.10 3.17
CA ALA A 81 8.21 -12.44 2.85
C ALA A 81 9.21 -12.47 1.68
N ILE A 82 9.13 -11.49 0.77
CA ILE A 82 10.03 -11.36 -0.39
C ILE A 82 11.24 -10.50 -0.04
N CYS A 83 11.00 -9.37 0.63
CA CYS A 83 12.07 -8.51 1.13
C CYS A 83 11.78 -8.14 2.58
N ASN A 84 12.59 -8.65 3.51
CA ASN A 84 12.40 -8.45 4.94
C ASN A 84 12.82 -7.03 5.36
N HIS A 85 11.95 -6.06 5.06
CA HIS A 85 12.12 -4.66 5.38
C HIS A 85 10.98 -4.19 6.30
N VAL A 86 11.25 -3.26 7.23
CA VAL A 86 10.25 -2.77 8.19
C VAL A 86 9.06 -2.06 7.53
N ARG A 87 9.27 -1.48 6.34
CA ARG A 87 8.21 -0.85 5.54
C ARG A 87 7.29 -1.85 4.84
N ASN A 88 7.66 -3.12 4.76
CA ASN A 88 6.89 -4.14 4.06
C ASN A 88 5.89 -4.81 4.98
N LEU A 89 4.73 -5.18 4.41
CA LEU A 89 3.64 -5.80 5.13
C LEU A 89 3.89 -7.30 5.29
N SER A 90 3.55 -7.84 6.46
CA SER A 90 3.48 -9.29 6.68
C SER A 90 2.32 -9.90 5.89
N ASP A 91 2.38 -11.21 5.66
CA ASP A 91 1.31 -11.95 4.97
C ASP A 91 -0.05 -11.79 5.68
N ASP A 92 -0.03 -11.71 7.00
CA ASP A 92 -1.26 -11.51 7.79
C ASP A 92 -1.83 -10.10 7.61
N GLN A 93 -0.98 -9.07 7.54
CA GLN A 93 -1.41 -7.71 7.20
C GLN A 93 -2.00 -7.66 5.78
N ILE A 94 -1.35 -8.32 4.80
CA ILE A 94 -1.85 -8.40 3.42
C ILE A 94 -3.24 -9.06 3.37
N LYS A 95 -3.42 -10.21 4.03
CA LYS A 95 -4.71 -10.91 4.11
C LYS A 95 -5.78 -10.08 4.81
N ALA A 96 -5.42 -9.39 5.89
CA ALA A 96 -6.36 -8.54 6.64
C ALA A 96 -6.81 -7.33 5.81
N LEU A 97 -5.88 -6.67 5.11
CA LEU A 97 -6.17 -5.60 4.17
C LEU A 97 -7.11 -6.08 3.05
N ALA A 98 -6.84 -7.26 2.48
CA ALA A 98 -7.70 -7.85 1.47
C ALA A 98 -9.11 -8.19 2.00
N LYS A 99 -9.21 -8.77 3.20
CA LYS A 99 -10.49 -9.07 3.87
C LYS A 99 -11.31 -7.80 4.15
N ASN A 100 -10.64 -6.69 4.47
CA ASN A 100 -11.28 -5.37 4.60
C ASN A 100 -11.77 -4.80 3.25
N GLY A 101 -11.36 -5.39 2.12
CA GLY A 101 -11.67 -4.91 0.79
C GLY A 101 -10.66 -3.89 0.27
N GLY A 102 -9.52 -3.73 0.94
CA GLY A 102 -8.50 -2.74 0.61
C GLY A 102 -7.63 -3.10 -0.60
N VAL A 103 -6.64 -2.24 -0.87
CA VAL A 103 -5.65 -2.40 -1.94
C VAL A 103 -4.24 -2.07 -1.44
N MET A 104 -3.27 -2.91 -1.77
CA MET A 104 -1.85 -2.65 -1.55
C MET A 104 -1.20 -2.20 -2.86
N GLY A 105 -0.68 -0.97 -2.87
CA GLY A 105 0.10 -0.40 -3.96
C GLY A 105 1.56 -0.82 -3.86
N LEU A 106 2.08 -1.48 -4.89
CA LEU A 106 3.47 -1.94 -4.93
C LEU A 106 4.43 -0.77 -5.14
N ASN A 107 5.41 -0.65 -4.24
CA ASN A 107 6.41 0.40 -4.18
C ASN A 107 7.67 0.02 -4.98
N MET A 108 8.24 0.98 -5.69
CA MET A 108 9.44 0.81 -6.52
C MET A 108 10.74 1.15 -5.79
N CYS A 109 10.72 1.43 -4.49
CA CYS A 109 11.91 1.65 -3.69
C CYS A 109 12.81 0.40 -3.69
N HIS A 110 14.05 0.55 -4.15
CA HIS A 110 14.98 -0.59 -4.26
C HIS A 110 15.19 -1.34 -2.93
N GLU A 111 15.20 -0.64 -1.79
CA GLU A 111 15.39 -1.23 -0.46
C GLU A 111 14.21 -2.10 -0.02
N PHE A 112 13.03 -1.87 -0.60
CA PHE A 112 11.80 -2.56 -0.23
C PHE A 112 11.50 -3.71 -1.19
N LEU A 113 12.23 -3.80 -2.32
CA LEU A 113 12.02 -4.80 -3.37
C LEU A 113 12.90 -6.03 -3.21
N SER A 114 14.19 -5.85 -2.93
CA SER A 114 15.12 -6.98 -2.81
C SER A 114 16.39 -6.57 -2.07
N SER A 115 17.04 -7.53 -1.41
CA SER A 115 18.43 -7.40 -0.97
C SER A 115 19.44 -7.65 -2.10
N ASP A 116 19.02 -8.29 -3.18
CA ASP A 116 19.88 -8.66 -4.30
C ASP A 116 20.15 -7.45 -5.20
N ARG A 117 21.29 -7.48 -5.89
CA ARG A 117 21.74 -6.37 -6.75
C ARG A 117 22.20 -6.90 -8.11
N PRO A 118 21.83 -6.25 -9.23
CA PRO A 118 20.99 -5.04 -9.30
C PRO A 118 19.50 -5.33 -9.02
N VAL A 119 18.77 -4.37 -8.45
CA VAL A 119 17.31 -4.47 -8.32
C VAL A 119 16.68 -4.13 -9.67
N VAL A 120 16.03 -5.12 -10.28
CA VAL A 120 15.34 -5.02 -11.58
C VAL A 120 13.81 -5.17 -11.43
N ILE A 121 13.05 -4.82 -12.48
CA ILE A 121 11.58 -4.91 -12.53
C ILE A 121 11.03 -6.31 -12.20
N GLU A 122 11.81 -7.38 -12.42
CA GLU A 122 11.38 -8.74 -12.06
C GLU A 122 11.22 -8.93 -10.53
N HIS A 123 11.94 -8.18 -9.69
CA HIS A 123 11.68 -8.21 -8.24
C HIS A 123 10.32 -7.61 -7.88
N VAL A 124 9.83 -6.64 -8.67
CA VAL A 124 8.45 -6.13 -8.53
C VAL A 124 7.46 -7.25 -8.84
N MET A 125 7.76 -8.07 -9.86
CA MET A 125 6.94 -9.23 -10.21
C MET A 125 6.93 -10.28 -9.11
N ASP A 126 8.06 -10.54 -8.45
CA ASP A 126 8.14 -11.49 -7.33
C ASP A 126 7.22 -11.06 -6.17
N HIS A 127 7.13 -9.75 -5.88
CA HIS A 127 6.15 -9.22 -4.94
C HIS A 127 4.70 -9.36 -5.42
N ILE A 128 4.42 -9.07 -6.70
CA ILE A 128 3.07 -9.22 -7.27
C ILE A 128 2.62 -10.68 -7.18
N GLU A 129 3.46 -11.63 -7.57
CA GLU A 129 3.16 -13.07 -7.54
C GLU A 129 2.90 -13.56 -6.12
N HIS A 130 3.73 -13.13 -5.15
CA HIS A 130 3.52 -13.47 -3.75
C HIS A 130 2.16 -12.98 -3.25
N VAL A 131 1.86 -11.69 -3.43
CA VAL A 131 0.58 -11.10 -2.98
C VAL A 131 -0.60 -11.74 -3.71
N PHE A 132 -0.45 -11.98 -5.01
CA PHE A 132 -1.46 -12.66 -5.82
C PHE A 132 -1.74 -14.07 -5.29
N SER A 133 -0.71 -14.82 -4.88
CA SER A 133 -0.88 -16.16 -4.29
C SER A 133 -1.66 -16.14 -2.97
N LEU A 134 -1.59 -15.04 -2.21
CA LEU A 134 -2.28 -14.89 -0.94
C LEU A 134 -3.73 -14.43 -1.09
N VAL A 135 -3.99 -13.47 -1.98
CA VAL A 135 -5.27 -12.73 -2.00
C VAL A 135 -5.85 -12.51 -3.41
N GLY A 136 -5.19 -13.02 -4.45
CA GLY A 136 -5.57 -12.81 -5.85
C GLY A 136 -5.32 -11.37 -6.35
N SER A 137 -5.74 -11.09 -7.59
CA SER A 137 -5.47 -9.79 -8.25
C SER A 137 -6.22 -8.61 -7.64
N LYS A 138 -7.37 -8.82 -6.99
CA LYS A 138 -8.35 -7.76 -6.63
C LYS A 138 -7.93 -6.81 -5.49
N HIS A 139 -6.73 -7.01 -4.96
CA HIS A 139 -6.18 -6.28 -3.81
C HIS A 139 -4.77 -5.74 -4.07
N ILE A 140 -4.35 -5.74 -5.34
CA ILE A 140 -3.03 -5.31 -5.79
C ILE A 140 -3.20 -4.02 -6.60
N GLY A 141 -2.31 -3.05 -6.41
CA GLY A 141 -2.27 -1.82 -7.17
C GLY A 141 -0.84 -1.37 -7.43
N ILE A 142 -0.68 -0.25 -8.14
CA ILE A 142 0.61 0.41 -8.32
C ILE A 142 0.74 1.55 -7.30
N GLY A 143 1.85 1.57 -6.57
CA GLY A 143 2.17 2.53 -5.52
C GLY A 143 3.58 3.04 -5.67
N ALA A 144 3.93 3.52 -6.87
CA ALA A 144 5.31 3.49 -7.33
C ALA A 144 6.30 4.37 -6.55
N ASP A 145 5.80 5.37 -5.81
CA ASP A 145 6.63 6.27 -4.99
C ASP A 145 7.67 7.05 -5.83
N LEU A 146 7.38 7.26 -7.12
CA LEU A 146 8.18 8.09 -8.02
C LEU A 146 8.31 9.51 -7.45
N ASP A 147 9.50 10.10 -7.58
CA ASP A 147 9.91 11.36 -6.94
C ASP A 147 9.93 11.35 -5.38
N GLY A 148 9.52 10.24 -4.74
CA GLY A 148 9.60 10.01 -3.29
C GLY A 148 10.75 9.08 -2.85
N ILE A 149 11.34 8.34 -3.81
CA ILE A 149 12.42 7.38 -3.59
C ILE A 149 13.73 7.81 -4.25
N THR A 150 14.87 7.39 -3.70
CA THR A 150 16.19 7.71 -4.27
C THR A 150 16.54 6.87 -5.49
N THR A 151 16.14 5.60 -5.53
CA THR A 151 16.54 4.69 -6.61
C THR A 151 15.41 3.72 -6.94
N PRO A 152 14.75 3.87 -8.11
CA PRO A 152 13.84 2.87 -8.66
C PRO A 152 14.60 1.67 -9.24
N PRO A 153 13.92 0.54 -9.54
CA PRO A 153 14.58 -0.62 -10.14
C PRO A 153 14.89 -0.38 -11.61
N VAL A 154 15.91 -1.08 -12.12
CA VAL A 154 16.24 -1.08 -13.55
C VAL A 154 15.06 -1.62 -14.35
N GLY A 155 14.67 -0.86 -15.39
CA GLY A 155 13.47 -1.12 -16.19
C GLY A 155 12.19 -0.43 -15.69
N PHE A 156 12.25 0.30 -14.56
CA PHE A 156 11.16 1.15 -14.07
C PHE A 156 11.68 2.51 -13.55
N GLU A 157 12.54 3.17 -14.31
CA GLU A 157 13.23 4.40 -13.88
C GLU A 157 12.29 5.59 -13.66
N ASP A 158 11.18 5.64 -14.40
CA ASP A 158 10.24 6.75 -14.38
C ASP A 158 8.84 6.32 -14.86
N VAL A 159 7.90 7.26 -14.87
CA VAL A 159 6.50 6.99 -15.25
C VAL A 159 6.34 6.48 -16.69
N SER A 160 7.27 6.76 -17.60
CA SER A 160 7.24 6.24 -18.98
C SER A 160 7.43 4.73 -19.04
N LYS A 161 7.84 4.09 -17.94
CA LYS A 161 8.08 2.65 -17.82
C LYS A 161 6.88 1.84 -17.34
N LEU A 162 5.72 2.46 -17.09
CA LEU A 162 4.47 1.75 -16.80
C LEU A 162 4.11 0.66 -17.84
N PRO A 163 4.34 0.85 -19.16
CA PRO A 163 4.16 -0.21 -20.14
C PRO A 163 5.07 -1.43 -19.89
N ALA A 164 6.31 -1.23 -19.43
CA ALA A 164 7.24 -2.33 -19.15
C ALA A 164 6.74 -3.21 -17.99
N LEU A 165 6.12 -2.62 -16.97
CA LEU A 165 5.47 -3.37 -15.89
C LEU A 165 4.26 -4.14 -16.41
N THR A 166 3.48 -3.54 -17.31
CA THR A 166 2.35 -4.21 -17.97
C THR A 166 2.82 -5.43 -18.75
N GLU A 167 3.88 -5.30 -19.54
CA GLU A 167 4.50 -6.40 -20.27
C GLU A 167 5.03 -7.49 -19.33
N ALA A 168 5.70 -7.11 -18.23
CA ALA A 168 6.21 -8.06 -17.24
C ALA A 168 5.07 -8.89 -16.61
N MET A 169 3.96 -8.25 -16.23
CA MET A 169 2.78 -8.96 -15.73
C MET A 169 2.21 -9.95 -16.76
N LEU A 170 2.10 -9.55 -18.03
CA LEU A 170 1.64 -10.43 -19.10
C LEU A 170 2.60 -11.61 -19.33
N ARG A 171 3.92 -11.37 -19.32
CA ARG A 171 4.94 -12.41 -19.47
C ARG A 171 4.90 -13.43 -18.33
N ARG A 172 4.59 -13.00 -17.10
CA ARG A 172 4.38 -13.88 -15.94
C ARG A 172 3.00 -14.59 -15.93
N GLY A 173 2.20 -14.38 -16.97
CA GLY A 173 0.96 -15.14 -17.18
C GLY A 173 -0.29 -14.54 -16.54
N LEU A 174 -0.25 -13.30 -16.06
CA LEU A 174 -1.47 -12.60 -15.63
C LEU A 174 -2.37 -12.38 -16.85
N THR A 175 -3.66 -12.62 -16.69
CA THR A 175 -4.64 -12.32 -17.74
C THR A 175 -4.82 -10.82 -17.92
N ALA A 176 -5.33 -10.40 -19.07
CA ALA A 176 -5.63 -8.99 -19.33
C ALA A 176 -6.56 -8.38 -18.25
N ASP A 177 -7.44 -9.17 -17.65
CA ASP A 177 -8.36 -8.72 -16.60
C ASP A 177 -7.62 -8.49 -15.29
N GLN A 178 -6.73 -9.43 -14.91
CA GLN A 178 -5.88 -9.30 -13.73
C GLN A 178 -4.89 -8.14 -13.85
N VAL A 179 -4.37 -7.90 -15.06
CA VAL A 179 -3.55 -6.71 -15.33
C VAL A 179 -4.36 -5.43 -15.12
N ARG A 180 -5.60 -5.36 -15.62
CA ARG A 180 -6.46 -4.18 -15.40
C ARG A 180 -6.83 -3.97 -13.94
N ASP A 181 -7.01 -5.05 -13.17
CA ASP A 181 -7.17 -4.99 -11.71
C ASP A 181 -6.01 -4.18 -11.09
N VAL A 182 -4.76 -4.58 -11.38
CA VAL A 182 -3.52 -3.97 -10.86
C VAL A 182 -3.34 -2.53 -11.37
N LEU A 183 -3.62 -2.27 -12.65
CA LEU A 183 -3.41 -0.95 -13.27
C LEU A 183 -4.36 0.13 -12.74
N GLY A 184 -5.45 -0.23 -12.06
CA GLY A 184 -6.26 0.77 -11.37
C GLY A 184 -7.71 0.39 -11.07
N GLN A 185 -8.26 -0.69 -11.63
CA GLN A 185 -9.65 -1.06 -11.34
C GLN A 185 -9.87 -1.34 -9.85
N ASN A 186 -8.85 -1.87 -9.16
CA ASN A 186 -8.89 -2.06 -7.72
C ASN A 186 -8.95 -0.74 -6.94
N TYR A 187 -8.16 0.26 -7.31
CA TYR A 187 -8.23 1.59 -6.69
C TYR A 187 -9.57 2.26 -6.97
N LEU A 188 -10.09 2.18 -8.21
CA LEU A 188 -11.41 2.71 -8.54
C LEU A 188 -12.52 2.07 -7.71
N ARG A 189 -12.43 0.75 -7.45
CA ARG A 189 -13.33 0.03 -6.54
C ARG A 189 -13.27 0.58 -5.12
N VAL A 190 -12.07 0.80 -4.57
CA VAL A 190 -11.90 1.40 -3.23
C VAL A 190 -12.47 2.82 -3.20
N ILE A 191 -12.14 3.66 -4.17
CA ILE A 191 -12.63 5.04 -4.29
C ILE A 191 -14.17 5.06 -4.26
N LYS A 192 -14.81 4.24 -5.09
CA LYS A 192 -16.28 4.13 -5.12
C LYS A 192 -16.86 3.67 -3.78
N ASN A 193 -16.28 2.63 -3.18
CA ASN A 193 -16.78 2.10 -1.91
C ASN A 193 -16.60 3.08 -0.74
N VAL A 194 -15.60 3.96 -0.80
CA VAL A 194 -15.30 4.91 0.28
C VAL A 194 -16.06 6.23 0.09
N MET A 195 -16.16 6.73 -1.14
CA MET A 195 -16.67 8.08 -1.44
C MET A 195 -18.15 8.11 -1.86
N GLY A 196 -18.73 6.98 -2.28
CA GLY A 196 -20.07 6.90 -2.86
C GLY A 196 -20.05 7.11 -4.37
#